data_AF-A0A3A2ZFA3-F1
#
_entry.id   AF-A0A3A2ZFA3-F1
#
_cell.length_a   1.000
_cell.length_b   1.000
_cell.length_c   1.000
_cell.angle_alpha   90.00
_cell.angle_beta   90.00
_cell.angle_gamma   90.00
#
_symmetry.space_group_name_H-M   'P 1'
#
loop_
_entity.id
_entity.type
_entity.pdbx_description
1 polymer ?
#
loop_
_entity_poly.entity_id
_entity_poly.type
_entity_poly.pdbx_seq_one_letter_code
_entity_poly.pdbx_strand_id
1 'polypeptide(L)'
;MGRWGWRLFEGDQDIDLACELLESIGFNTDWEYNLSAMVNQTDMLAGNKALRFYKTPEYRNRLENEIVPYIRSRLDEDDFGQTVFATCRAREDEQVCFPDGKYRTILLGAMMMRAGTKIRDEDIQHLRGLVPRVHCCPRFALPISDESFRSPGRAQFLAALDNYRVGVPRRFQEP
;
A
#
# COMPACT_ATOMS: atom_id res chain seq x y z
N MET A 1 3.80 -15.54 -10.20
CA MET A 1 4.67 -15.17 -9.06
C MET A 1 3.80 -15.16 -7.81
N GLY A 2 4.33 -15.59 -6.65
CA GLY A 2 3.52 -16.03 -5.51
C GLY A 2 3.74 -15.14 -4.29
N ARG A 3 2.90 -15.27 -3.25
CA ARG A 3 3.06 -14.49 -2.03
C ARG A 3 4.10 -15.12 -1.11
N TRP A 4 5.10 -14.34 -0.67
CA TRP A 4 6.21 -14.83 0.15
C TRP A 4 5.98 -14.61 1.65
N GLY A 5 5.18 -13.60 1.99
CA GLY A 5 4.77 -13.31 3.35
C GLY A 5 3.26 -13.23 3.54
N TRP A 6 2.86 -12.90 4.76
CA TRP A 6 1.46 -12.92 5.21
C TRP A 6 0.97 -11.54 5.61
N ARG A 7 1.86 -10.54 5.66
CA ARG A 7 1.55 -9.14 5.97
C ARG A 7 1.36 -8.35 4.68
N LEU A 8 0.89 -7.11 4.82
CA LEU A 8 0.68 -6.22 3.69
C LEU A 8 2.04 -5.84 3.07
N PHE A 9 2.11 -5.83 1.74
CA PHE A 9 3.34 -5.55 0.97
C PHE A 9 4.42 -6.64 1.02
N GLU A 10 4.07 -7.86 1.42
CA GLU A 10 4.96 -9.04 1.34
C GLU A 10 4.59 -10.01 0.20
N GLY A 11 3.59 -9.64 -0.60
CA GLY A 11 3.22 -10.33 -1.83
C GLY A 11 3.75 -9.61 -3.06
N ASP A 12 4.19 -10.37 -4.08
CA ASP A 12 4.59 -9.79 -5.38
C ASP A 12 3.49 -8.89 -5.93
N GLN A 13 2.23 -9.33 -5.85
CA GLN A 13 1.08 -8.56 -6.32
C GLN A 13 0.83 -7.26 -5.52
N ASP A 14 1.06 -7.26 -4.20
CA ASP A 14 0.90 -6.03 -3.40
C ASP A 14 1.93 -4.96 -3.84
N ILE A 15 3.12 -5.41 -4.24
CA ILE A 15 4.23 -4.56 -4.70
C ILE A 15 4.00 -4.11 -6.14
N ASP A 16 3.62 -5.03 -7.03
CA ASP A 16 3.29 -4.71 -8.43
C ASP A 16 2.16 -3.67 -8.50
N LEU A 17 1.12 -3.85 -7.67
CA LEU A 17 0.05 -2.86 -7.54
C LEU A 17 0.56 -1.54 -7.01
N ALA A 18 1.45 -1.53 -6.01
CA ALA A 18 2.03 -0.29 -5.50
C ALA A 18 2.88 0.44 -6.55
N CYS A 19 3.53 -0.28 -7.47
CA CYS A 19 4.30 0.29 -8.57
C CYS A 19 3.39 0.96 -9.60
N GLU A 20 2.30 0.31 -9.98
CA GLU A 20 1.43 0.73 -11.09
C GLU A 20 0.16 1.45 -10.61
N LEU A 21 0.00 1.68 -9.30
CA LEU A 21 -1.29 2.08 -8.72
C LEU A 21 -1.89 3.31 -9.39
N LEU A 22 -1.09 4.37 -9.52
CA LEU A 22 -1.51 5.65 -10.10
C LEU A 22 -1.80 5.52 -11.60
N GLU A 23 -0.93 4.85 -12.33
CA GLU A 23 -1.09 4.63 -13.77
C GLU A 23 -2.33 3.78 -14.07
N SER A 24 -2.59 2.74 -13.27
CA SER A 24 -3.72 1.81 -13.41
C SER A 24 -5.09 2.51 -13.34
N ILE A 25 -5.16 3.68 -12.70
CA ILE A 25 -6.37 4.49 -12.58
C ILE A 25 -6.33 5.75 -13.46
N GLY A 26 -5.28 5.93 -14.26
CA GLY A 26 -5.16 7.00 -15.26
C GLY A 26 -4.34 8.21 -14.86
N PHE A 27 -3.60 8.17 -13.74
CA PHE A 27 -2.67 9.24 -13.37
C PHE A 27 -1.25 8.88 -13.81
N ASN A 28 -0.69 9.68 -14.72
CA ASN A 28 0.72 9.61 -15.07
C ASN A 28 1.49 10.67 -14.26
N THR A 29 2.45 10.22 -13.45
CA THR A 29 3.23 11.09 -12.58
C THR A 29 4.70 10.99 -12.90
N ASP A 30 5.32 12.11 -13.27
CA ASP A 30 6.78 12.22 -13.41
C ASP A 30 7.43 12.52 -12.05
N TRP A 31 7.23 11.60 -11.10
CA TRP A 31 7.76 11.72 -9.73
C TRP A 31 9.13 11.05 -9.63
N GLU A 32 10.02 11.66 -8.86
CA GLU A 32 11.35 11.10 -8.57
C GLU A 32 11.24 9.76 -7.83
N TYR A 33 10.25 9.68 -6.92
CA TYR A 33 9.90 8.48 -6.20
C TYR A 33 8.45 8.10 -6.51
N ASN A 34 8.21 6.82 -6.77
CA ASN A 34 6.86 6.26 -6.88
C ASN A 34 6.35 5.80 -5.51
N LEU A 35 5.08 5.41 -5.44
CA LEU A 35 4.49 4.91 -4.19
C LEU A 35 5.26 3.68 -3.66
N SER A 36 5.62 2.72 -4.52
CA SER A 36 6.33 1.50 -4.12
C SER A 36 7.72 1.76 -3.51
N ALA A 37 8.35 2.90 -3.76
CA ALA A 37 9.60 3.31 -3.10
C ALA A 37 9.44 3.44 -1.57
N MET A 38 8.22 3.67 -1.09
CA MET A 38 7.95 3.66 0.35
C MET A 38 7.99 2.26 0.94
N VAL A 39 7.66 1.21 0.16
CA VAL A 39 7.58 -0.18 0.62
C VAL A 39 8.98 -0.70 0.97
N ASN A 40 9.10 -1.33 2.14
CA ASN A 40 10.39 -1.88 2.55
C ASN A 40 10.53 -3.27 1.91
N GLN A 41 11.51 -3.38 1.02
CA GLN A 41 11.69 -4.48 0.08
C GLN A 41 12.44 -5.69 0.67
N THR A 42 12.60 -5.76 1.99
CA THR A 42 13.35 -6.83 2.66
C THR A 42 12.72 -8.22 2.56
N ASP A 43 11.45 -8.32 2.15
CA ASP A 43 10.70 -9.57 2.09
C ASP A 43 10.54 -10.10 0.65
N MET A 44 11.11 -9.41 -0.35
CA MET A 44 11.19 -9.92 -1.72
C MET A 44 12.22 -11.05 -1.82
N LEU A 45 12.16 -11.88 -2.87
CA LEU A 45 13.28 -12.74 -3.33
C LEU A 45 14.49 -11.91 -3.84
N ALA A 46 14.76 -10.79 -3.18
CA ALA A 46 15.89 -9.93 -3.44
C ALA A 46 17.17 -10.70 -3.15
N GLY A 47 18.16 -10.60 -4.04
CA GLY A 47 19.47 -11.19 -3.79
C GLY A 47 20.07 -10.68 -2.47
N ASN A 48 20.96 -11.47 -1.85
CA ASN A 48 21.58 -11.15 -0.55
C ASN A 48 22.16 -9.74 -0.45
N LYS A 49 22.62 -9.15 -1.56
CA LYS A 49 23.12 -7.77 -1.62
C LYS A 49 22.02 -6.74 -1.37
N ALA A 50 20.86 -6.90 -2.01
CA ALA A 50 19.71 -6.01 -1.86
C ALA A 50 19.09 -6.15 -0.46
N LEU A 51 18.97 -7.36 0.07
CA LEU A 51 18.54 -7.58 1.45
C LEU A 51 19.44 -6.87 2.48
N ARG A 52 20.75 -6.88 2.25
CA ARG A 52 21.70 -6.16 3.11
C ARG A 52 21.54 -4.65 2.98
N PHE A 53 21.36 -4.14 1.76
CA PHE A 53 21.13 -2.72 1.50
C PHE A 53 19.88 -2.20 2.22
N TYR A 54 18.74 -2.89 2.13
CA TYR A 54 17.51 -2.46 2.78
C TYR A 54 17.54 -2.54 4.32
N LYS A 55 18.51 -3.28 4.87
CA LYS A 55 18.75 -3.36 6.31
C LYS A 55 19.71 -2.29 6.83
N THR A 56 20.34 -1.49 5.95
CA THR A 56 21.31 -0.51 6.43
C THR A 56 20.65 0.70 7.11
N PRO A 57 21.31 1.29 8.12
CA PRO A 57 20.84 2.53 8.74
C PRO A 57 20.70 3.68 7.75
N GLU A 58 21.56 3.74 6.73
CA GLU A 58 21.53 4.79 5.70
C GLU A 58 20.26 4.70 4.85
N TYR A 59 19.88 3.49 4.41
CA TYR A 59 18.64 3.30 3.67
C TYR A 59 17.42 3.65 4.53
N ARG A 60 17.42 3.21 5.80
CA ARG A 60 16.35 3.57 6.75
C ARG A 60 16.22 5.09 6.90
N ASN A 61 17.34 5.78 7.08
CA ASN A 61 17.35 7.24 7.20
C ASN A 61 16.84 7.92 5.92
N ARG A 62 17.26 7.45 4.74
CA ARG A 62 16.77 7.94 3.44
C ARG A 62 15.26 7.70 3.27
N LEU A 63 14.76 6.52 3.62
CA LEU A 63 13.34 6.21 3.54
C LEU A 63 12.52 7.15 4.43
N GLU A 64 12.95 7.34 5.67
CA GLU A 64 12.23 8.14 6.68
C GLU A 64 12.29 9.66 6.41
N ASN A 65 13.42 10.17 5.92
CA ASN A 65 13.67 11.61 5.86
C ASN A 65 13.64 12.19 4.44
N GLU A 66 13.70 11.35 3.40
CA GLU A 66 13.70 11.80 2.00
C GLU A 66 12.48 11.26 1.25
N ILE A 67 12.35 9.92 1.16
CA ILE A 67 11.34 9.28 0.29
C ILE A 67 9.92 9.48 0.82
N VAL A 68 9.67 9.14 2.08
CA VAL A 68 8.33 9.26 2.68
C VAL A 68 7.85 10.73 2.70
N PRO A 69 8.66 11.72 3.14
CA PRO A 69 8.27 13.12 3.07
C PRO A 69 8.01 13.63 1.65
N TYR A 70 8.80 13.19 0.67
CA TYR A 70 8.60 13.53 -0.74
C TYR A 70 7.24 13.04 -1.26
N ILE A 71 6.93 11.76 -1.03
CA ILE A 71 5.65 11.19 -1.49
C ILE A 71 4.48 11.87 -0.79
N ARG A 72 4.61 12.14 0.51
CA ARG A 72 3.58 12.86 1.27
C ARG A 72 3.31 14.24 0.68
N SER A 73 4.34 15.04 0.40
CA SER A 73 4.14 16.39 -0.14
C SER A 73 3.42 16.34 -1.48
N ARG A 74 3.76 15.37 -2.35
CA ARG A 74 3.08 15.15 -3.63
C ARG A 74 1.63 14.69 -3.50
N LEU A 75 1.30 13.89 -2.48
CA LEU A 75 -0.08 13.48 -2.21
C LEU A 75 -0.90 14.61 -1.57
N ASP A 76 -0.27 15.47 -0.75
CA ASP A 76 -0.92 16.62 -0.11
C ASP A 76 -1.05 17.82 -1.07
N GLU A 77 -0.24 17.90 -2.14
CA GLU A 77 -0.29 18.95 -3.18
C GLU A 77 -1.64 18.93 -3.92
N ASP A 78 -2.33 20.08 -3.94
CA ASP A 78 -3.62 20.29 -4.60
C ASP A 78 -4.69 19.21 -4.33
N ASP A 79 -4.70 18.64 -3.10
CA ASP A 79 -5.57 17.53 -2.72
C ASP A 79 -5.46 16.31 -3.68
N PHE A 80 -4.29 16.11 -4.29
CA PHE A 80 -4.05 15.05 -5.26
C PHE A 80 -4.39 13.66 -4.69
N GLY A 81 -3.92 13.36 -3.46
CA GLY A 81 -4.21 12.11 -2.78
C GLY A 81 -5.71 11.87 -2.58
N GLN A 82 -6.49 12.92 -2.36
CA GLN A 82 -7.96 12.83 -2.24
C GLN A 82 -8.61 12.53 -3.60
N THR A 83 -8.11 13.16 -4.66
CA THR A 83 -8.57 12.93 -6.04
C THR A 83 -8.29 11.49 -6.48
N VAL A 84 -7.09 11.00 -6.19
CA VAL A 84 -6.68 9.61 -6.43
C VAL A 84 -7.57 8.65 -5.64
N PHE A 85 -7.85 8.93 -4.37
CA PHE A 85 -8.72 8.08 -3.53
C PHE A 85 -10.15 8.02 -4.05
N ALA A 86 -10.75 9.17 -4.37
CA ALA A 86 -12.09 9.25 -4.94
C ALA A 86 -12.18 8.49 -6.28
N THR A 87 -11.14 8.56 -7.11
CA THR A 87 -11.06 7.81 -8.38
C THR A 87 -11.00 6.30 -8.13
N CYS A 88 -10.16 5.84 -7.20
CA CYS A 88 -10.14 4.43 -6.80
C CYS A 88 -11.52 3.96 -6.32
N ARG A 89 -12.17 4.76 -5.45
CA ARG A 89 -13.48 4.46 -4.88
C ARG A 89 -14.57 4.34 -5.94
N ALA A 90 -14.58 5.22 -6.94
CA ALA A 90 -15.55 5.17 -8.04
C ALA A 90 -15.37 3.92 -8.93
N ARG A 91 -14.18 3.30 -8.92
CA ARG A 91 -13.79 2.18 -9.77
C ARG A 91 -13.65 0.85 -9.01
N GLU A 92 -14.23 0.75 -7.81
CA GLU A 92 -14.15 -0.45 -6.95
C GLU A 92 -14.88 -1.67 -7.48
N ASP A 93 -15.93 -1.45 -8.28
CA ASP A 93 -16.76 -2.52 -8.85
C ASP A 93 -16.43 -2.78 -10.33
N GLU A 94 -15.40 -2.12 -10.87
CA GLU A 94 -14.88 -2.43 -12.21
C GLU A 94 -14.22 -3.81 -12.20
N GLN A 95 -14.78 -4.75 -12.97
CA GLN A 95 -14.22 -6.09 -13.18
C GLN A 95 -13.05 -6.13 -14.18
N VAL A 96 -12.46 -4.97 -14.50
CA VAL A 96 -11.71 -4.80 -15.76
C VAL A 96 -10.30 -5.41 -15.72
N CYS A 97 -9.68 -5.59 -14.55
CA CYS A 97 -8.46 -6.36 -14.42
C CYS A 97 -8.28 -6.89 -12.99
N PHE A 98 -7.64 -8.05 -12.89
CA PHE A 98 -7.11 -8.57 -11.63
C PHE A 98 -6.09 -7.57 -11.06
N PRO A 99 -6.14 -7.23 -9.76
CA PRO A 99 -7.03 -7.71 -8.69
C PRO A 99 -8.27 -6.82 -8.45
N ASP A 100 -9.18 -7.31 -7.59
CA ASP A 100 -10.39 -6.61 -7.13
C ASP A 100 -10.13 -5.12 -6.84
N GLY A 101 -10.93 -4.25 -7.48
CA GLY A 101 -10.85 -2.81 -7.30
C GLY A 101 -10.96 -2.37 -5.83
N LYS A 102 -11.68 -3.15 -5.00
CA LYS A 102 -11.76 -2.93 -3.54
C LYS A 102 -10.41 -3.11 -2.87
N TYR A 103 -9.64 -4.14 -3.26
CA TYR A 103 -8.31 -4.37 -2.70
C TYR A 103 -7.31 -3.31 -3.17
N ARG A 104 -7.44 -2.81 -4.40
CA ARG A 104 -6.67 -1.64 -4.86
C ARG A 104 -6.94 -0.40 -4.01
N THR A 105 -8.19 -0.09 -3.66
CA THR A 105 -8.51 1.02 -2.74
C THR A 105 -7.87 0.81 -1.37
N ILE A 106 -7.87 -0.43 -0.86
CA ILE A 106 -7.21 -0.78 0.40
C ILE A 106 -5.71 -0.52 0.34
N LEU A 107 -5.03 -0.96 -0.73
CA LEU A 107 -3.60 -0.72 -0.91
C LEU A 107 -3.30 0.77 -1.02
N LEU A 108 -4.08 1.54 -1.78
CA LEU A 108 -3.93 2.99 -1.81
C LEU A 108 -4.06 3.59 -0.40
N GLY A 109 -5.07 3.20 0.36
CA GLY A 109 -5.25 3.64 1.75
C GLY A 109 -4.04 3.32 2.63
N ALA A 110 -3.45 2.13 2.47
CA ALA A 110 -2.23 1.75 3.16
C ALA A 110 -1.03 2.60 2.75
N MET A 111 -0.88 2.93 1.47
CA MET A 111 0.20 3.80 0.98
C MET A 111 0.03 5.23 1.48
N MET A 112 -1.21 5.73 1.54
CA MET A 112 -1.52 7.03 2.11
C MET A 112 -1.20 7.08 3.61
N MET A 113 -1.58 6.04 4.38
CA MET A 113 -1.20 5.91 5.79
C MET A 113 0.32 5.82 5.97
N ARG A 114 1.02 5.14 5.05
CA ARG A 114 2.48 5.02 5.04
C ARG A 114 3.17 6.36 4.77
N ALA A 115 2.63 7.16 3.86
CA ALA A 115 3.09 8.53 3.64
C ALA A 115 2.73 9.46 4.82
N GLY A 116 1.67 9.15 5.56
CA GLY A 116 1.10 10.05 6.56
C GLY A 116 0.38 11.25 5.94
N THR A 117 0.01 11.18 4.64
CA THR A 117 -0.84 12.18 3.97
C THR A 117 -2.20 12.23 4.63
N LYS A 118 -2.90 13.36 4.54
CA LYS A 118 -4.25 13.52 5.07
C LYS A 118 -5.23 12.56 4.39
N ILE A 119 -6.01 11.82 5.18
CA ILE A 119 -7.14 11.00 4.72
C ILE A 119 -8.41 11.54 5.41
N ARG A 120 -9.51 11.71 4.67
CA ARG A 120 -10.78 12.17 5.26
C ARG A 120 -11.38 11.08 6.14
N ASP A 121 -12.10 11.47 7.18
CA ASP A 121 -12.73 10.52 8.11
C ASP A 121 -13.72 9.60 7.38
N GLU A 122 -14.46 10.13 6.40
CA GLU A 122 -15.37 9.35 5.55
C GLU A 122 -14.64 8.24 4.77
N ASP A 123 -13.45 8.54 4.27
CA ASP A 123 -12.63 7.59 3.52
C ASP A 123 -12.00 6.54 4.44
N ILE A 124 -11.62 6.91 5.67
CA ILE A 124 -11.20 5.95 6.71
C ILE A 124 -12.35 5.00 7.05
N GLN A 125 -13.58 5.50 7.21
CA GLN A 125 -14.75 4.65 7.47
C GLN A 125 -15.08 3.77 6.27
N HIS A 126 -14.92 4.28 5.05
CA HIS A 126 -15.07 3.49 3.83
C HIS A 126 -14.06 2.35 3.78
N LEU A 127 -12.78 2.61 4.06
CA LEU A 127 -11.75 1.56 4.16
C LEU A 127 -12.11 0.49 5.20
N ARG A 128 -12.61 0.89 6.38
CA ARG A 128 -13.10 -0.05 7.41
C ARG A 128 -14.25 -0.93 6.87
N GLY A 129 -15.18 -0.32 6.13
CA GLY A 129 -16.30 -1.03 5.51
C GLY A 129 -15.90 -1.97 4.36
N LEU A 130 -14.79 -1.68 3.67
CA LEU A 130 -14.25 -2.53 2.60
C LEU A 130 -13.55 -3.79 3.12
N VAL A 131 -12.83 -3.69 4.24
CA VAL A 131 -12.07 -4.82 4.80
C VAL A 131 -12.86 -6.13 4.92
N PRO A 132 -14.12 -6.17 5.42
CA PRO A 132 -14.89 -7.41 5.46
C PRO A 132 -15.42 -7.89 4.10
N ARG A 133 -15.46 -7.02 3.08
CA ARG A 133 -15.95 -7.33 1.73
C ARG A 133 -14.88 -7.93 0.82
N VAL A 134 -13.61 -7.67 1.13
CA VAL A 134 -12.47 -8.22 0.39
C VAL A 134 -12.18 -9.64 0.86
N HIS A 135 -11.92 -10.54 -0.09
CA HIS A 135 -11.60 -11.93 0.23
C HIS A 135 -10.33 -12.01 1.10
N CYS A 136 -10.36 -12.89 2.09
CA CYS A 136 -9.23 -13.09 2.99
C CYS A 136 -8.91 -14.58 3.10
N CYS A 137 -7.72 -14.97 2.67
CA CYS A 137 -7.25 -16.36 2.68
C CYS A 137 -6.46 -16.65 3.96
N PRO A 138 -7.00 -17.41 4.94
CA PRO A 138 -6.31 -17.72 6.19
C PRO A 138 -5.24 -18.81 6.06
N ARG A 139 -5.20 -19.53 4.93
CA ARG A 139 -4.31 -20.68 4.66
C ARG A 139 -3.83 -20.61 3.22
N PHE A 140 -2.93 -21.51 2.81
CA PHE A 140 -2.43 -21.61 1.43
C PHE A 140 -3.47 -21.25 0.36
N ALA A 141 -3.09 -20.34 -0.54
CA ALA A 141 -3.86 -19.99 -1.72
C ALA A 141 -2.97 -20.27 -2.92
N LEU A 142 -3.56 -20.73 -4.03
CA LEU A 142 -2.78 -20.91 -5.24
C LEU A 142 -2.30 -19.53 -5.73
N PRO A 143 -1.09 -19.41 -6.29
CA PRO A 143 -0.54 -18.12 -6.72
C PRO A 143 -1.44 -17.32 -7.65
N ILE A 144 -2.27 -17.99 -8.45
CA ILE A 144 -3.25 -17.39 -9.36
C ILE A 144 -4.55 -16.92 -8.69
N SER A 145 -4.65 -17.05 -7.36
CA SER A 145 -5.85 -16.78 -6.56
C SER A 145 -5.50 -16.16 -5.20
N ASP A 146 -4.28 -15.66 -5.04
CA ASP A 146 -3.75 -15.08 -3.80
C ASP A 146 -3.76 -13.54 -3.85
N GLU A 147 -4.92 -12.98 -4.18
CA GLU A 147 -5.02 -11.61 -4.73
C GLU A 147 -5.52 -10.55 -3.78
N SER A 148 -5.67 -10.89 -2.50
CA SER A 148 -6.34 -10.02 -1.52
C SER A 148 -5.68 -10.14 -0.16
N PHE A 149 -6.40 -10.09 0.95
CA PHE A 149 -5.75 -10.21 2.25
C PHE A 149 -5.30 -11.64 2.58
N ARG A 150 -4.18 -11.76 3.29
CA ARG A 150 -3.98 -12.84 4.27
C ARG A 150 -4.45 -12.38 5.65
N SER A 151 -4.77 -13.32 6.54
CA SER A 151 -5.24 -12.97 7.90
C SER A 151 -4.30 -12.02 8.65
N PRO A 152 -2.95 -12.19 8.63
CA PRO A 152 -2.06 -11.25 9.28
C PRO A 152 -2.06 -9.86 8.64
N GLY A 153 -2.04 -9.76 7.30
CA GLY A 153 -2.12 -8.49 6.58
C GLY A 153 -3.43 -7.74 6.80
N ARG A 154 -4.55 -8.47 6.92
CA ARG A 154 -5.84 -7.87 7.28
C ARG A 154 -5.81 -7.27 8.69
N ALA A 155 -5.32 -8.03 9.67
CA ALA A 155 -5.21 -7.56 11.05
C ALA A 155 -4.28 -6.35 11.14
N GLN A 156 -3.16 -6.38 10.43
CA GLN A 156 -2.22 -5.27 10.35
C GLN A 156 -2.85 -4.01 9.74
N PHE A 157 -3.62 -4.15 8.67
CA PHE A 157 -4.29 -3.00 8.04
C PHE A 157 -5.35 -2.39 8.95
N LEU A 158 -6.13 -3.22 9.66
CA LEU A 158 -7.09 -2.74 10.67
C LEU A 158 -6.38 -2.00 11.81
N ALA A 159 -5.28 -2.55 12.34
CA ALA A 159 -4.48 -1.90 13.36
C ALA A 159 -3.89 -0.56 12.87
N ALA A 160 -3.50 -0.48 11.59
CA ALA A 160 -3.05 0.76 10.97
C ALA A 160 -4.17 1.81 10.91
N LEU A 161 -5.39 1.43 10.51
CA LEU A 161 -6.55 2.32 10.50
C LEU A 161 -6.90 2.85 11.89
N ASP A 162 -6.84 2.01 12.92
CA ASP A 162 -7.20 2.38 14.28
C ASP A 162 -6.18 3.30 14.96
N ASN A 163 -4.92 3.23 14.53
CA ASN A 163 -3.83 4.05 15.08
C ASN A 163 -3.37 5.16 14.13
N TYR A 164 -4.03 5.34 12.98
CA TYR A 164 -3.63 6.32 11.99
C TYR A 164 -3.80 7.74 12.54
N ARG A 165 -2.78 8.57 12.33
CA ARG A 165 -2.77 9.99 12.68
C ARG A 165 -2.25 10.78 11.49
N VAL A 166 -2.98 11.83 11.14
CA VAL A 166 -2.58 12.73 10.06
C VAL A 166 -1.18 13.25 10.34
N GLY A 167 -0.31 13.11 9.35
CA GLY A 167 1.07 13.56 9.40
C GLY A 167 2.07 12.67 10.12
N VAL A 168 1.64 11.51 10.62
CA VAL A 168 2.52 10.49 11.19
C VAL A 168 2.58 9.29 10.23
N PRO A 169 3.70 9.11 9.50
CA PRO A 169 3.90 7.94 8.64
C PRO A 169 3.73 6.63 9.40
N ARG A 170 2.89 5.72 8.90
CA ARG A 170 2.70 4.39 9.49
C ARG A 170 3.68 3.38 8.90
N ARG A 171 4.39 2.66 9.78
CA ARG A 171 5.22 1.52 9.41
C ARG A 171 4.42 0.23 9.49
N PHE A 172 4.34 -0.50 8.38
CA PHE A 172 3.73 -1.83 8.29
C PHE A 172 4.73 -2.96 8.65
N GLN A 173 5.80 -2.65 9.38
CA GLN A 173 6.76 -3.64 9.88
C GLN A 173 6.72 -3.78 11.39
N GLU A 174 6.18 -2.77 12.07
CA GLU A 174 5.93 -2.76 13.51
C GLU A 174 4.52 -3.34 13.75
N PRO A 175 4.29 -4.06 14.86
CA PRO A 175 2.96 -4.56 15.23
C PRO A 175 1.88 -3.47 15.19
#